data_AF-A0A9D0YIY8-F1
#
_entry.id   AF-A0A9D0YIY8-F1
#
_cell.length_a   1.000
_cell.length_b   1.000
_cell.length_c   1.000
_cell.angle_alpha   90.00
_cell.angle_beta   90.00
_cell.angle_gamma   90.00
#
_symmetry.space_group_name_H-M   'P 1'
#
loop_
_entity.id
_entity.type
_entity.pdbx_description
1 polymer ?
#
loop_
_entity_poly.entity_id
_entity_poly.type
_entity_poly.pdbx_seq_one_letter_code
_entity_poly.pdbx_strand_id
1 'polypeptide(L)' 'MYAQTQEETTQEFNAQETKATIEKLLKAYRTKKDDLEWADDEWESSEIQEELDGYAKKIKILKAQLREHEHATA' A
#
# COMPACT_ATOMS: atom_id res chain seq x y z
N MET A 1 6.68 25.11 35.16
CA MET A 1 5.71 24.36 34.32
C MET A 1 6.04 24.69 32.88
N TYR A 2 6.71 23.80 32.16
CA TYR A 2 6.90 23.98 30.72
C TYR A 2 5.69 23.39 30.01
N ALA A 3 4.99 24.23 29.26
CA ALA A 3 3.85 23.84 28.45
C ALA A 3 4.33 22.87 27.36
N GLN A 4 3.92 21.60 27.46
CA GLN A 4 3.97 20.67 26.34
C GLN A 4 2.89 21.12 25.36
N THR A 5 3.26 21.90 24.35
CA THR A 5 2.44 22.06 23.16
C THR A 5 2.42 20.72 22.45
N GLN A 6 1.26 20.07 22.51
CA GLN A 6 0.94 18.91 21.70
C GLN A 6 0.96 19.37 20.24
N GLU A 7 2.02 19.01 19.52
CA GLU A 7 2.00 19.00 18.06
C GLU A 7 1.05 17.88 17.65
N GLU A 8 -0.25 18.16 17.62
CA GLU A 8 -1.21 17.43 16.81
C GLU A 8 -0.77 17.57 15.36
N THR A 9 0.18 16.73 14.97
CA THR A 9 0.54 16.49 13.58
C THR A 9 -0.68 15.84 12.95
N THR A 10 -1.60 16.68 12.50
CA THR A 10 -2.55 16.33 11.46
C THR A 10 -1.66 15.86 10.31
N GLN A 11 -1.43 14.55 10.18
CA GLN A 11 -0.77 14.00 9.01
C GLN A 11 -1.69 14.32 7.85
N GLU A 12 -1.41 15.44 7.18
CA GLU A 12 -2.07 15.79 5.93
C GLU A 12 -1.90 14.60 5.00
N PHE A 13 -3.01 14.14 4.43
CA PHE A 13 -2.97 13.06 3.47
C PHE A 13 -2.08 13.49 2.31
N ASN A 14 -0.89 12.89 2.22
CA ASN A 14 0.04 13.19 1.15
C ASN A 14 -0.28 12.32 -0.06
N ALA A 15 -1.02 12.90 -1.01
CA ALA A 15 -1.38 12.24 -2.26
C ALA A 15 -0.16 11.78 -3.07
N GLN A 16 0.95 12.52 -3.02
CA GLN A 16 2.18 12.16 -3.72
C GLN A 16 2.88 10.96 -3.08
N GLU A 17 3.00 10.93 -1.75
CA GLU A 17 3.54 9.77 -1.02
C GLU A 17 2.65 8.53 -1.17
N THR A 18 1.34 8.72 -1.21
CA THR A 18 0.37 7.65 -1.45
C THR A 18 0.52 7.06 -2.84
N LYS A 19 0.66 7.91 -3.88
CA LYS A 19 0.96 7.49 -5.26
C LYS A 19 2.29 6.71 -5.33
N ALA A 20 3.35 7.23 -4.73
CA ALA A 20 4.64 6.54 -4.67
C ALA A 20 4.57 5.20 -3.93
N THR A 21 3.75 5.10 -2.88
CA THR A 21 3.52 3.85 -2.14
C THR A 21 2.78 2.83 -2.98
N ILE A 22 1.75 3.26 -3.73
CA ILE A 22 1.03 2.39 -4.68
C ILE A 22 1.99 1.84 -5.74
N GLU A 23 2.87 2.68 -6.30
CA GLU A 23 3.87 2.25 -7.28
C GLU A 23 4.86 1.23 -6.71
N LYS A 24 5.35 1.45 -5.48
CA LYS A 24 6.21 0.49 -4.78
C LYS A 24 5.50 -0.86 -4.58
N LEU A 25 4.25 -0.84 -4.12
CA LEU A 25 3.46 -2.06 -3.94
C LEU A 25 3.18 -2.77 -5.27
N LEU A 26 2.92 -2.04 -6.35
CA LEU A 26 2.75 -2.62 -7.68
C LEU A 26 4.04 -3.28 -8.18
N LYS A 27 5.20 -2.68 -7.91
CA LYS A 27 6.49 -3.29 -8.25
C LYS A 27 6.71 -4.57 -7.45
N ALA A 28 6.48 -4.54 -6.14
CA ALA A 28 6.58 -5.71 -5.27
C ALA A 28 5.62 -6.84 -5.71
N TYR A 29 4.38 -6.48 -6.05
CA TYR A 29 3.39 -7.42 -6.58
C TYR A 29 3.87 -8.10 -7.87
N ARG A 30 4.48 -7.35 -8.80
CA ARG A 30 5.02 -7.93 -10.04
C ARG A 30 6.17 -8.89 -9.75
N THR A 31 7.13 -8.50 -8.92
CA THR A 31 8.24 -9.39 -8.52
C THR A 31 7.72 -10.66 -7.86
N LYS A 32 6.78 -10.55 -6.90
CA LYS A 32 6.21 -11.72 -6.24
C LYS A 32 5.35 -12.59 -7.17
N LYS A 33 4.74 -12.00 -8.18
CA LYS A 33 4.01 -12.74 -9.20
C LYS A 33 4.98 -13.53 -10.07
N ASP A 34 6.12 -12.95 -10.41
CA ASP A 34 7.19 -13.68 -11.09
C ASP A 34 7.65 -14.85 -10.19
N ASP A 35 7.88 -14.63 -8.89
CA ASP A 35 8.23 -15.71 -7.94
C ASP A 35 7.18 -16.84 -7.93
N LEU A 36 5.89 -16.52 -8.01
CA LEU A 36 4.80 -17.52 -8.08
C LEU A 36 4.93 -18.43 -9.32
N GLU A 37 5.41 -17.90 -10.45
CA GLU A 37 5.62 -18.70 -11.66
C GLU A 37 6.78 -19.70 -11.51
N TRP A 38 7.66 -19.48 -10.54
CA TRP A 38 8.81 -20.32 -10.23
C TRP A 38 8.63 -21.17 -8.97
N ALA A 39 7.45 -21.13 -8.33
CA ALA A 39 7.20 -21.90 -7.12
C ALA A 39 7.25 -23.41 -7.41
N ASP A 40 8.01 -24.14 -6.60
CA ASP A 40 8.27 -25.57 -6.82
C ASP A 40 7.14 -26.47 -6.30
N ASP A 41 6.35 -25.96 -5.34
CA ASP A 41 5.23 -26.70 -4.76
C ASP A 41 3.99 -25.84 -4.43
N GLU A 42 2.90 -26.52 -4.07
CA GLU A 42 1.60 -25.91 -3.77
C GLU A 42 1.60 -25.10 -2.48
N TRP A 43 2.45 -25.46 -1.52
CA TRP A 43 2.55 -24.74 -0.25
C TRP A 43 3.23 -23.39 -0.47
N GLU A 44 4.37 -23.36 -1.16
CA GLU A 44 5.06 -22.14 -1.56
C GLU A 44 4.17 -21.26 -2.45
N SER A 45 3.48 -21.87 -3.42
CA SER A 45 2.52 -21.16 -4.27
C SER A 45 1.42 -20.49 -3.43
N SER A 46 0.89 -21.19 -2.42
CA SER A 46 -0.17 -20.66 -1.55
C SER A 46 0.32 -19.51 -0.67
N GLU A 47 1.53 -19.59 -0.11
CA GLU A 47 2.12 -18.48 0.66
C GLU A 47 2.34 -17.25 -0.21
N ILE A 48 2.90 -17.42 -1.41
CA ILE A 48 3.11 -16.32 -2.35
C ILE A 48 1.76 -15.72 -2.79
N GLN A 49 0.74 -16.55 -3.00
CA GLN A 49 -0.60 -16.10 -3.35
C GLN A 49 -1.23 -15.25 -2.23
N GLU A 50 -1.05 -15.63 -0.96
CA GLU A 50 -1.53 -14.84 0.18
C GLU A 50 -0.82 -13.48 0.28
N GLU A 51 0.49 -13.43 0.03
CA GLU A 51 1.24 -12.16 -0.03
C GLU A 51 0.75 -11.25 -1.16
N LEU A 52 0.53 -11.82 -2.35
CA LEU A 52 0.00 -11.10 -3.51
C LEU A 52 -1.38 -10.50 -3.23
N ASP A 53 -2.25 -11.26 -2.57
CA ASP A 53 -3.56 -10.78 -2.12
C ASP A 53 -3.42 -9.65 -1.09
N GLY A 54 -2.44 -9.74 -0.19
CA GLY A 54 -2.08 -8.67 0.74
C GLY A 54 -1.72 -7.37 0.04
N TYR A 55 -0.86 -7.43 -0.99
CA TYR A 55 -0.52 -6.26 -1.80
C TYR A 55 -1.73 -5.71 -2.57
N ALA A 56 -2.53 -6.57 -3.20
CA ALA A 56 -3.71 -6.15 -3.93
C ALA A 56 -4.72 -5.41 -3.04
N LYS A 57 -4.95 -5.91 -1.81
CA LYS A 57 -5.79 -5.23 -0.81
C LYS A 57 -5.23 -3.86 -0.43
N LYS A 58 -3.93 -3.76 -0.13
CA LYS A 58 -3.29 -2.48 0.22
C LYS A 58 -3.37 -1.47 -0.92
N ILE A 59 -3.10 -1.89 -2.16
CA ILE A 59 -3.22 -1.02 -3.35
C ILE A 59 -4.66 -0.52 -3.51
N LYS A 60 -5.66 -1.40 -3.32
CA LYS A 60 -7.08 -1.03 -3.42
C LYS A 60 -7.46 0.05 -2.39
N ILE A 61 -7.02 -0.09 -1.14
CA ILE A 61 -7.26 0.87 -0.07
C ILE A 61 -6.62 2.22 -0.40
N LEU A 62 -5.33 2.23 -0.74
CA LEU A 62 -4.61 3.47 -1.05
C LEU A 62 -5.20 4.19 -2.27
N LYS A 63 -5.64 3.45 -3.29
CA LYS A 63 -6.36 4.02 -4.44
C LYS A 63 -7.71 4.61 -4.06
N ALA A 64 -8.42 4.00 -3.10
CA ALA A 64 -9.68 4.55 -2.60
C ALA A 64 -9.44 5.86 -1.84
N GLN A 65 -8.47 5.88 -0.91
CA GLN A 65 -8.10 7.08 -0.17
C GLN A 65 -7.65 8.22 -1.09
N LEU A 66 -6.88 7.90 -2.14
CA LEU A 66 -6.46 8.88 -3.12
C LEU A 66 -7.65 9.50 -3.87
N ARG A 67 -8.62 8.69 -4.28
CA ARG A 67 -9.83 9.18 -4.94
C ARG A 67 -10.70 10.01 -4.01
N GLU A 68 -10.87 9.57 -2.76
CA GLU A 68 -11.61 10.33 -1.75
C GLU A 68 -10.98 11.70 -1.51
N HIS A 69 -9.65 11.75 -1.41
CA HIS A 69 -8.93 13.01 -1.29
C HIS A 69 -9.06 13.90 -2.54
N GLU A 70 -8.92 13.33 -3.73
CA GLU A 70 -9.10 14.07 -5.00
C GLU A 70 -10.54 14.62 -5.12
N HIS A 71 -11.55 13.89 -4.64
CA HIS A 71 -12.94 14.37 -4.59
C HIS A 71 -13.21 15.41 -3.51
N ALA A 72 -12.54 15.33 -2.35
CA ALA A 72 -12.70 16.29 -1.27
C ALA A 72 -11.97 17.63 -1.53
N THR A 73 -10.99 17.62 -2.43
CA THR A 73 -10.19 18.80 -2.80
C THR A 73 -10.58 19.43 -4.14
N ALA A 74 -11.55 18.86 -4.86
CA ALA A 74 -12.13 19.36 -6.11
C ALA A 74 -13.43 20.14 -5.87
#